data_AF-A0A2V6B7K4-F1
#
_entry.id   AF-A0A2V6B7K4-F1
#
_cell.length_a   1.000
_cell.length_b   1.000
_cell.length_c   1.000
_cell.angle_alpha   90.00
_cell.angle_beta   90.00
_cell.angle_gamma   90.00
#
_symmetry.space_group_name_H-M   'P 1'
#
loop_
_entity.id
_entity.type
_entity.pdbx_description
1 polymer ?
#
loop_
_entity_poly.entity_id
_entity_poly.type
_entity_poly.pdbx_seq_one_letter_code
_entity_poly.pdbx_strand_id
1 'polypeptide(L)' 'MSSQANQPSLYERLGGIYSIATVVDDFIDRVMTDPRLNANPAVNEAHHKVPP' A
#
# COMPACT_ATOMS: atom_id res chain seq x y z
N MET A 1 -30.17 21.24 14.06
CA MET A 1 -29.56 19.89 14.04
C MET A 1 -28.72 19.80 12.79
N SER A 2 -27.39 19.82 12.93
CA SER A 2 -26.47 19.67 11.80
C SER A 2 -26.61 18.26 11.23
N SER A 3 -27.15 18.16 10.03
CA SER A 3 -27.16 16.95 9.22
C SER A 3 -25.71 16.52 8.97
N GLN A 4 -25.23 15.53 9.72
CA GLN A 4 -24.13 14.70 9.25
C GLN A 4 -24.64 13.99 8.01
N ALA A 5 -24.49 14.63 6.84
CA ALA A 5 -24.50 13.91 5.59
C ALA A 5 -23.56 12.72 5.79
N ASN A 6 -24.07 11.51 5.53
CA ASN A 6 -23.34 10.26 5.73
C ASN A 6 -22.08 10.32 4.86
N GLN A 7 -20.97 10.77 5.44
CA GLN A 7 -19.73 10.98 4.71
C GLN A 7 -19.28 9.60 4.23
N PRO A 8 -18.94 9.45 2.94
CA PRO A 8 -18.42 8.18 2.45
C PRO A 8 -17.22 7.77 3.29
N SER A 9 -17.11 6.47 3.53
CA SER A 9 -16.01 5.87 4.26
C SER A 9 -14.67 6.26 3.63
N LEU A 10 -13.59 6.16 4.41
CA LEU A 10 -12.25 6.39 3.86
C LEU A 10 -11.97 5.45 2.67
N TYR A 11 -12.44 4.20 2.74
CA TYR A 11 -12.31 3.23 1.65
C TYR A 11 -12.97 3.72 0.35
N GLU A 12 -14.21 4.22 0.44
CA GLU A 12 -14.92 4.77 -0.72
C GLU A 12 -14.24 6.05 -1.24
N ARG A 13 -13.77 6.91 -0.34
CA ARG A 13 -13.04 8.14 -0.69
C ARG A 13 -11.69 7.85 -1.35
N LEU A 14 -11.06 6.72 -1.02
CA LEU A 14 -9.84 6.24 -1.67
C LEU A 14 -10.10 5.52 -3.00
N GLY A 15 -11.36 5.43 -3.45
CA GLY A 15 -11.72 4.82 -4.73
C GLY A 15 -11.83 3.30 -4.71
N GLY A 16 -11.99 2.70 -3.52
CA GLY A 16 -12.19 1.27 -3.33
C GLY A 16 -10.99 0.40 -3.71
N ILE A 17 -11.21 -0.91 -3.79
CA ILE A 17 -10.15 -1.91 -3.90
C ILE A 17 -9.24 -1.71 -5.11
N TYR A 18 -9.78 -1.34 -6.28
CA TYR A 18 -8.97 -1.20 -7.49
C TYR A 18 -8.00 -0.02 -7.42
N SER A 19 -8.48 1.13 -6.94
CA SER A 19 -7.63 2.32 -6.77
C SER A 19 -6.56 2.09 -5.70
N ILE A 20 -6.92 1.40 -4.61
CA ILE A 20 -5.98 1.06 -3.54
C ILE A 20 -4.95 0.04 -4.03
N ALA A 21 -5.35 -0.98 -4.80
CA ALA A 21 -4.45 -1.99 -5.34
C ALA A 21 -3.33 -1.36 -6.18
N THR A 22 -3.67 -0.42 -7.07
CA THR A 22 -2.67 0.29 -7.88
C THR A 22 -1.63 1.02 -7.04
N VAL A 23 -2.03 1.64 -5.93
CA VAL A 23 -1.09 2.31 -5.02
C VAL A 23 -0.24 1.30 -4.26
N VAL A 24 -0.80 0.16 -3.87
CA VAL A 24 -0.05 -0.91 -3.22
C VAL A 24 0.99 -1.51 -4.17
N ASP A 25 0.66 -1.71 -5.44
CA ASP A 25 1.62 -2.21 -6.45
C ASP A 25 2.85 -1.29 -6.55
N ASP A 26 2.66 0.02 -6.76
CA ASP A 26 3.76 1.00 -6.78
C ASP A 26 4.50 1.12 -5.44
N PHE A 27 3.78 0.96 -4.31
CA PHE A 27 4.41 0.96 -3.00
C PHE A 27 5.37 -0.22 -2.84
N ILE A 28 4.95 -1.43 -3.26
CA ILE A 28 5.79 -2.62 -3.19
C ILE A 28 7.05 -2.44 -4.06
N ASP A 29 6.95 -1.94 -5.29
CA ASP A 29 8.11 -1.70 -6.15
C ASP A 29 9.16 -0.76 -5.50
N ARG A 30 8.69 0.26 -4.78
CA ARG A 30 9.57 1.19 -4.04
C ARG A 30 10.20 0.53 -2.82
N VAL A 31 9.45 -0.29 -2.10
CA VAL A 31 9.99 -1.07 -0.99
C VAL A 31 11.08 -2.01 -1.48
N MET A 32 10.85 -2.72 -2.60
CA MET A 32 11.81 -3.64 -3.21
C MET A 32 13.16 -2.98 -3.52
N THR A 33 13.17 -1.69 -3.84
CA THR A 33 14.35 -0.97 -4.33
C THR A 33 15.00 -0.03 -3.31
N ASP A 34 14.35 0.26 -2.17
CA ASP A 34 14.92 1.19 -1.16
C ASP A 34 15.97 0.51 -0.26
N PRO A 35 17.24 0.95 -0.29
CA PRO A 35 18.31 0.34 0.49
C PRO A 35 18.12 0.46 2.01
N ARG A 36 17.40 1.47 2.50
CA ARG A 36 17.13 1.67 3.93
C ARG A 36 16.13 0.64 4.45
N LEU A 37 15.14 0.30 3.63
CA LEU A 37 14.16 -0.75 3.95
C LEU A 37 14.80 -2.14 3.82
N ASN A 38 15.59 -2.33 2.76
CA ASN A 38 16.33 -3.58 2.51
C ASN A 38 17.45 -3.88 3.51
N ALA A 39 17.87 -2.88 4.30
CA ALA A 39 18.74 -3.12 5.44
C ALA A 39 18.06 -3.95 6.55
N ASN A 40 16.72 -4.06 6.55
CA ASN A 40 15.99 -4.94 7.45
C ASN A 40 16.05 -6.39 6.93
N PRO A 41 16.60 -7.35 7.71
CA PRO A 41 16.72 -8.75 7.29
C PRO A 41 15.38 -9.40 6.93
N ALA A 42 14.29 -9.06 7.62
CA ALA A 42 12.97 -9.62 7.35
C ALA A 42 12.39 -9.13 6.01
N VAL A 43 12.65 -7.88 5.67
CA VAL A 43 12.26 -7.28 4.38
C VAL A 43 13.09 -7.92 3.27
N ASN A 44 14.41 -7.96 3.44
CA ASN A 44 15.31 -8.57 2.48
C ASN A 44 15.00 -10.04 2.23
N GLU A 45 14.71 -10.84 3.26
CA GLU A 45 14.31 -12.25 3.11
C GLU A 45 13.02 -12.39 2.28
N ALA A 46 12.02 -11.55 2.53
CA ALA A 46 10.77 -11.57 1.76
C ALA A 46 11.01 -11.25 0.27
N HIS A 47 11.91 -10.33 -0.05
CA HIS A 47 12.23 -9.94 -1.43
C HIS A 47 12.83 -11.11 -2.22
N HIS A 48 13.62 -11.97 -1.58
CA HIS A 48 14.26 -13.10 -2.24
C HIS A 48 13.35 -14.34 -2.37
N LYS A 49 12.19 -14.36 -1.70
CA LYS A 49 11.22 -15.47 -1.78
C LYS A 49 10.32 -15.40 -3.01
N VAL A 50 10.21 -14.23 -3.64
CA VAL A 50 9.39 -14.04 -4.83
C VAL A 50 10.34 -13.93 -6.04
N PRO A 51 10.27 -14.86 -7.00
CA PRO A 51 11.03 -14.72 -8.24
C PRO A 51 10.56 -13.47 -9.01
N PRO A 52 11.46 -12.80 -9.74
CA PRO A 52 11.11 -11.66 -10.60
C PRO A 52 10.17 -12.05 -11.74
#